data_AF-A0A7C1I3C2-F1
#
_entry.id   AF-A0A7C1I3C2-F1
#
_cell.length_a   1.000
_cell.length_b   1.000
_cell.length_c   1.000
_cell.angle_alpha   90.00
_cell.angle_beta   90.00
_cell.angle_gamma   90.00
#
_symmetry.space_group_name_H-M   'P 1'
#
loop_
_entity.id
_entity.type
_entity.pdbx_description
1 polymer ?
#
loop_
_entity_poly.entity_id
_entity_poly.type
_entity_poly.pdbx_seq_one_letter_code
_entity_poly.pdbx_strand_id
1 'polypeptide(L)' 'RKLFNTEVKVVNVGLRIFYEDLKKQGVKDVHVNYQPRPKLEKELESKLSELL' A
#
# COMPACT_ATOMS: atom_id res chain seq x y z
N ARG A 1 29.35 1.16 0.26
CA ARG A 1 28.21 1.67 1.08
C ARG A 1 27.52 2.85 0.38
N LYS A 2 27.05 2.69 -0.88
CA LYS A 2 26.47 3.82 -1.66
C LYS A 2 24.99 4.09 -1.35
N LEU A 3 24.24 3.07 -0.93
CA LEU A 3 22.81 3.14 -0.62
C LEU A 3 22.45 4.04 0.58
N PHE A 4 23.35 4.18 1.55
CA PHE A 4 23.09 4.96 2.77
C PHE A 4 23.53 6.43 2.69
N ASN A 5 24.22 6.82 1.60
CA ASN A 5 24.69 8.19 1.39
C ASN A 5 23.85 8.95 0.34
N THR A 6 22.68 8.43 0.00
CA THR A 6 21.76 9.04 -0.96
C THR A 6 20.44 9.36 -0.29
N GLU A 7 19.81 10.45 -0.69
CA GLU A 7 18.47 10.82 -0.22
C GLU A 7 17.49 9.67 -0.48
N VAL A 8 16.86 9.19 0.59
CA VAL A 8 15.88 8.09 0.52
C VAL A 8 14.52 8.66 0.09
N LYS A 9 13.92 8.04 -0.93
CA LYS A 9 12.57 8.33 -1.39
C LYS A 9 11.69 7.10 -1.18
N VAL A 10 10.51 7.28 -0.60
CA VAL A 10 9.64 6.16 -0.20
C VAL A 10 8.31 6.20 -0.93
N VAL A 11 7.83 5.04 -1.37
CA VAL A 11 6.45 4.85 -1.83
C VAL A 11 5.73 3.99 -0.78
N ASN A 12 4.86 4.60 0.01
CA ASN A 12 4.11 3.89 1.04
C ASN A 12 2.82 3.30 0.47
N VAL A 13 2.63 2.00 0.59
CA VAL A 13 1.48 1.28 0.03
C VAL A 13 0.60 0.74 1.16
N GLY A 14 -0.69 1.08 1.13
CA GLY A 14 -1.69 0.52 2.03
C GLY A 14 -1.80 1.24 3.37
N LEU A 15 -0.91 0.96 4.33
CA LEU A 15 -1.07 1.48 5.69
C LEU A 15 -0.69 2.96 5.80
N ARG A 16 -1.70 3.81 5.97
CA ARG A 16 -1.53 5.26 6.11
C ARG A 16 -0.66 5.68 7.31
N ILE A 17 -0.68 4.92 8.41
CA ILE A 17 0.09 5.24 9.62
C ILE A 17 1.60 5.34 9.31
N PHE A 18 2.13 4.46 8.45
CA PHE A 18 3.54 4.50 8.08
C PHE A 18 3.89 5.73 7.23
N TYR A 19 3.00 6.14 6.32
CA TYR A 19 3.17 7.40 5.60
C TYR A 19 3.17 8.60 6.55
N GLU A 20 2.26 8.65 7.52
CA GLU A 20 2.21 9.75 8.48
C GLU A 20 3.46 9.84 9.35
N ASP A 21 4.03 8.69 9.73
CA ASP A 21 5.26 8.64 10.52
C ASP A 21 6.51 9.01 9.69
N LEU A 22 6.58 8.66 8.41
CA LEU A 22 7.64 9.08 7.49
C LEU A 22 7.57 10.59 7.19
N LYS A 23 6.36 11.13 7.01
CA LYS A 23 6.09 12.56 6.89
C LYS A 23 6.60 13.36 8.08
N LYS A 24 6.35 12.90 9.31
CA LYS A 24 6.84 13.55 10.54
C LYS A 24 8.36 13.59 10.62
N GLN A 25 9.04 12.59 10.04
CA GLN A 25 10.50 12.51 9.96
C GLN A 25 11.10 13.35 8.82
N GLY A 26 10.27 14.01 8.00
CA GLY A 26 10.72 14.82 6.86
C GLY A 26 11.23 13.99 5.67
N VAL A 27 10.90 12.70 5.61
CA VAL A 27 11.26 11.82 4.48
C VAL A 27 10.44 12.21 3.25
N LYS A 28 11.06 12.19 2.06
CA LYS A 28 10.33 12.37 0.79
C LYS A 28 9.54 11.12 0.48
N ASP A 29 8.22 11.21 0.62
CA ASP A 29 7.33 10.08 0.39
C ASP A 29 6.06 10.42 -0.42
N VAL A 30 5.46 9.37 -0.98
CA VAL A 30 4.13 9.40 -1.62
C VAL A 30 3.33 8.21 -1.10
N HIS A 31 2.05 8.41 -0.84
CA HIS A 31 1.15 7.36 -0.39
C HIS A 31 0.27 6.82 -1.53
N VAL A 32 0.33 5.51 -1.73
CA VAL A 32 -0.63 4.77 -2.54
C VAL A 32 -1.68 4.16 -1.61
N ASN A 33 -2.91 4.64 -1.72
CA ASN A 33 -4.06 4.06 -1.04
C ASN A 33 -4.44 2.73 -1.71
N TYR A 34 -3.71 1.68 -1.38
CA TYR A 34 -3.93 0.33 -1.90
C TYR A 34 -4.70 -0.50 -0.90
N GLN A 35 -5.82 -1.05 -1.35
CA GLN A 35 -6.58 -2.03 -0.61
C GLN A 35 -6.62 -3.32 -1.44
N PRO A 36 -6.15 -4.46 -0.92
CA PRO A 36 -6.29 -5.71 -1.64
C PRO A 36 -7.77 -6.02 -1.83
N ARG A 37 -8.09 -6.72 -2.93
CA ARG A 37 -9.46 -7.21 -3.13
C ARG A 37 -9.86 -8.04 -1.91
N PRO A 38 -11.09 -7.89 -1.39
CA PRO A 38 -11.60 -8.75 -0.34
C PRO A 38 -11.39 -10.20 -0.75
N LYS A 39 -10.86 -11.03 0.15
CA LYS A 39 -10.79 -12.46 -0.10
C LYS A 39 -12.21 -13.00 0.05
N LEU A 40 -12.93 -13.12 -1.08
CA LEU A 40 -14.23 -13.77 -1.09
C LEU A 40 -14.02 -15.26 -0.79
N GLU A 41 -14.92 -15.84 -0.01
CA GLU A 41 -15.02 -17.30 0.03
C GLU A 41 -15.37 -17.80 -1.37
N LYS A 42 -14.83 -18.95 -1.77
CA LYS A 42 -14.98 -19.48 -3.13
C LYS A 42 -16.44 -19.54 -3.60
N GLU A 43 -17.37 -19.83 -2.70
CA GLU A 43 -18.80 -19.85 -3.01
C GLU A 43 -19.35 -18.48 -3.40
N LEU A 44 -18.93 -17.42 -2.71
CA LEU A 44 -19.33 -16.05 -3.03
C LEU A 44 -18.70 -15.57 -4.34
N GLU A 45 -17.45 -15.95 -4.61
CA GLU A 45 -16.77 -15.63 -5.86
C GLU A 45 -17.43 -16.31 -7.08
N SER A 46 -17.85 -17.56 -6.92
CA SER A 46 -18.61 -18.30 -7.93
C SER A 46 -19.95 -17.63 -8.23
N LYS A 47 -20.73 -17.30 -7.20
CA LYS A 47 -22.04 -16.65 -7.36
C LYS A 47 -21.94 -15.27 -7.99
N LEU A 48 -20.90 -14.50 -7.66
CA LEU A 48 -20.68 -13.18 -8.25
C LEU A 48 -20.34 -13.27 -9.74
N SER A 49 -19.60 -14.30 -10.15
CA SER A 49 -19.22 -14.53 -11.55
C SER A 49 -20.39 -14.99 -12.42
N GLU A 50 -21.44 -15.56 -11.85
CA GLU A 50 -22.67 -15.92 -12.58
C GLU A 50 -23.61 -14.72 -12.83
N LEU A 51 -23.45 -13.63 -12.06
CA LEU A 51 -24.29 -12.42 -12.15
C LEU A 51 -23.70 -11.32 -13.06
N LEU A 52 -22.42 -11.42 -13.41
CA LEU A 52 -21.66 -10.49 -14.26
C LEU A 52 -21.39 -11.09 -15.63
#